data_AF-W9JA67-F1
#
_entry.id   AF-W9JA67-F1
#
_cell.length_a   1.000
_cell.length_b   1.000
_cell.length_c   1.000
_cell.angle_alpha   90.00
_cell.angle_beta   90.00
_cell.angle_gamma   90.00
#
_symmetry.space_group_name_H-M   'P 1'
#
loop_
_entity.id
_entity.type
_entity.pdbx_description
1 polymer ?
#
loop_
_entity_poly.entity_id
_entity_poly.type
_entity_poly.pdbx_seq_one_letter_code
_entity_poly.pdbx_strand_id
1 'polypeptide(L)'
;MALGMAVGAEGDTRLYNTHISEYELGSPVTLYGDIPFMQAHRKDSYVGLFWLNAAETWIDITKTKTKTDTNTNTQWISEAGTLDVLIFL
;
A
#
# COMPACT_ATOMS: atom_id res chain seq x y z
N MET A 1 4.36 15.67 6.81
CA MET A 1 5.36 14.59 6.72
C MET A 1 4.60 13.36 6.23
N ALA A 2 4.56 13.15 4.92
CA ALA A 2 3.91 11.99 4.33
C ALA A 2 4.93 10.86 4.28
N LEU A 3 4.74 9.85 5.12
CA LEU A 3 5.64 8.70 5.17
C LEU A 3 5.17 7.72 4.09
N GLY A 4 6.04 7.43 3.13
CA GLY A 4 5.81 6.40 2.12
C GLY A 4 5.54 5.05 2.76
N MET A 5 4.55 4.34 2.23
CA MET A 5 4.14 3.01 2.67
C MET A 5 5.35 2.10 2.86
N ALA A 6 5.56 1.64 4.09
CA ALA A 6 6.58 0.67 4.44
C ALA A 6 6.19 -0.69 3.86
N VAL A 7 6.79 -1.05 2.72
CA VAL A 7 6.81 -2.44 2.25
C VAL A 7 7.72 -3.23 3.20
N GLY A 8 7.16 -3.77 4.28
CA GLY A 8 7.92 -4.54 5.27
C GLY A 8 7.18 -5.08 6.48
N ALA A 9 5.91 -4.73 6.71
CA ALA A 9 5.15 -5.24 7.84
C ALA A 9 4.47 -6.58 7.51
N GLU A 10 4.57 -7.56 8.41
CA GLU A 10 3.77 -8.78 8.34
C GLU A 10 2.33 -8.47 8.78
N GLY A 11 1.44 -8.26 7.81
CA GLY A 11 0.02 -7.98 8.01
C GLY A 11 -0.55 -7.03 6.96
N ASP A 12 -1.87 -7.01 6.84
CA ASP A 12 -2.59 -6.13 5.90
C ASP A 12 -2.30 -4.66 6.24
N THR A 13 -1.86 -3.89 5.25
CA THR A 13 -1.68 -2.44 5.42
C THR A 13 -3.04 -1.77 5.37
N ARG A 14 -3.38 -1.02 6.42
CA ARG A 14 -4.64 -0.30 6.52
C ARG A 14 -4.38 1.20 6.35
N LEU A 15 -5.22 1.86 5.57
CA LEU A 15 -5.26 3.29 5.35
C LEU A 15 -6.56 3.83 5.93
N TYR A 16 -6.44 4.48 7.08
CA TYR A 16 -7.52 5.17 7.76
C TYR A 16 -6.93 6.19 8.74
N ASN A 17 -7.03 7.48 8.42
CA ASN A 17 -6.49 8.57 9.24
C ASN A 17 -6.99 8.46 10.69
N THR A 18 -6.12 8.04 11.61
CA THR A 18 -6.46 7.74 13.00
C THR A 18 -5.51 8.45 13.95
N HIS A 19 -6.04 8.92 15.09
CA HIS A 19 -5.23 9.44 16.18
C HIS A 19 -4.79 8.30 17.10
N ILE A 20 -3.60 7.73 16.85
CA ILE A 20 -2.99 6.69 17.70
C ILE A 20 -1.91 7.33 18.57
N SER A 21 -2.06 7.17 19.89
CA SER A 21 -1.02 7.49 20.87
C SER A 21 -0.08 6.29 21.00
N GLU A 22 1.24 6.55 21.08
CA GLU A 22 2.29 5.52 21.22
C GLU A 22 2.31 4.48 20.09
N TYR A 23 2.72 4.90 18.88
CA TYR A 23 2.83 3.98 17.75
C TYR A 23 4.07 3.07 17.87
N GLU A 24 3.89 1.80 17.50
CA GLU A 24 4.98 0.84 17.42
C GLU A 24 5.74 0.98 16.08
N LEU A 25 7.06 0.91 16.14
CA LEU A 25 7.90 0.90 14.94
C LEU A 25 7.80 -0.46 14.24
N GLY A 26 7.58 -0.44 12.92
CA GLY A 26 7.48 -1.66 12.09
C GLY A 26 6.09 -2.30 12.06
N SER A 27 5.08 -1.64 12.61
CA SER A 27 3.68 -2.12 12.60
C SER A 27 2.92 -1.58 11.38
N PRO A 28 1.98 -2.35 10.78
CA PRO A 28 1.14 -1.91 9.66
C PRO A 28 -0.05 -1.02 10.09
N VAL A 29 -0.07 -0.56 11.35
CA VAL A 29 -1.16 0.27 11.87
C VAL A 29 -1.24 1.63 11.18
N THR A 30 -2.47 2.10 11.00
CA THR A 30 -2.81 3.39 10.38
C THR A 30 -2.29 4.55 11.22
N LEU A 31 -1.81 5.61 10.59
CA LEU A 31 -1.35 6.82 11.28
C LEU A 31 -2.23 8.02 10.88
N TYR A 32 -1.65 9.23 10.90
CA TYR A 32 -2.38 10.49 10.77
C TYR A 32 -2.73 10.90 9.33
N GLY A 33 -2.15 10.24 8.34
CA GLY A 33 -2.23 10.68 6.95
C GLY A 33 -1.93 9.54 6.00
N ASP A 34 -2.91 9.22 5.15
CA ASP A 34 -2.82 8.16 4.17
C ASP A 34 -2.76 8.70 2.75
N ILE A 35 -1.83 8.15 1.97
CA ILE A 35 -1.71 8.40 0.53
C ILE A 35 -1.77 7.03 -0.16
N PRO A 36 -2.89 6.70 -0.85
CA PRO A 36 -3.08 5.41 -1.49
C PRO A 36 -2.31 5.30 -2.83
N PHE A 37 -0.98 5.44 -2.76
CA PHE A 37 -0.07 5.38 -3.91
C PHE A 37 1.04 4.35 -3.68
N MET A 38 1.21 3.44 -4.64
CA MET A 38 2.21 2.39 -4.61
C MET A 38 3.10 2.43 -5.85
N GLN A 39 4.39 2.17 -5.65
CA GLN A 39 5.38 2.09 -6.72
C GLN A 39 6.03 0.71 -6.72
N ALA A 40 6.18 0.11 -7.89
CA ALA A 40 6.94 -1.11 -8.08
C ALA A 40 8.17 -0.82 -8.94
N HIS A 41 9.33 -1.27 -8.44
CA HIS A 41 10.63 -0.96 -9.03
C HIS A 41 11.39 -2.27 -9.26
N ARG A 42 12.02 -2.39 -10.43
CA ARG A 42 13.06 -3.38 -10.73
C ARG A 42 14.15 -2.71 -11.57
N LYS A 43 15.26 -3.41 -11.80
CA LYS A 43 16.31 -2.90 -12.68
C LYS A 43 15.70 -2.53 -14.04
N ASP A 44 15.94 -1.29 -14.47
CA ASP A 44 15.51 -0.73 -15.76
C ASP A 44 13.98 -0.68 -15.99
N SER A 45 13.15 -0.81 -14.94
CA SER A 45 11.69 -0.76 -15.08
C SER A 45 11.01 -0.28 -13.80
N TYR A 46 10.09 0.66 -13.96
CA TYR A 46 9.35 1.32 -12.89
C TYR A 46 7.88 1.42 -13.29
N VAL A 47 6.97 1.09 -12.38
CA VAL A 47 5.53 1.30 -12.58
C VAL A 47 4.91 1.80 -11.28
N GLY A 48 3.77 2.48 -11.39
CA GLY A 48 3.03 3.01 -10.24
C GLY A 48 1.53 2.75 -10.34
N LEU A 49 0.87 2.68 -9.18
CA LEU A 49 -0.58 2.58 -9.06
C LEU A 49 -1.04 3.62 -8.03
N PHE A 50 -1.96 4.48 -8.42
CA PHE A 50 -2.65 5.40 -7.52
C PHE A 50 -4.13 5.00 -7.43
N TRP A 51 -4.55 4.63 -6.23
CA TRP A 51 -5.92 4.22 -5.92
C TRP A 51 -6.68 5.41 -5.37
N LEU A 52 -7.44 6.10 -6.23
CA LEU A 52 -8.09 7.36 -5.88
C LEU A 52 -9.40 7.09 -5.12
N ASN A 53 -9.27 6.74 -3.85
CA ASN A 53 -10.39 6.52 -2.94
C ASN A 53 -10.12 7.16 -1.58
N ALA A 54 -11.13 7.83 -1.01
CA ALA A 54 -11.05 8.54 0.27
C ALA A 54 -11.63 7.73 1.45
N ALA A 55 -12.29 6.61 1.18
CA ALA A 55 -12.79 5.70 2.21
C ALA A 55 -11.63 4.89 2.82
N GLU A 56 -11.91 4.28 3.97
CA GLU A 56 -11.01 3.31 4.59
C GLU A 56 -10.59 2.25 3.55
N THR A 57 -9.29 1.99 3.47
CA THR A 57 -8.72 1.09 2.46
C THR A 57 -7.76 0.08 3.08
N TRP A 58 -7.90 -1.19 2.70
CA TRP A 58 -7.03 -2.29 3.08
C TRP A 58 -6.22 -2.76 1.88
N ILE A 59 -4.94 -3.05 2.13
CA ILE A 59 -3.98 -3.46 1.12
C ILE A 59 -3.27 -4.72 1.61
N ASP A 60 -3.50 -5.83 0.92
CA ASP A 60 -2.72 -7.06 1.08
C ASP A 60 -1.61 -7.12 0.03
N ILE A 61 -0.43 -7.59 0.43
CA ILE A 61 0.76 -7.72 -0.41
C ILE A 61 1.33 -9.13 -0.30
N THR A 62 1.10 -9.94 -1.33
CA THR A 62 1.66 -11.29 -1.44
C THR A 62 2.85 -11.30 -2.38
N LYS A 63 4.01 -11.77 -1.91
CA LYS A 63 5.21 -11.96 -2.73
C LYS A 63 5.42 -13.44 -3.05
N THR A 64 5.35 -13.81 -4.31
CA THR A 64 5.67 -15.16 -4.79
C THR A 64 7.05 -15.16 -5.41
N LYS A 65 7.99 -15.91 -4.80
CA LYS A 65 9.34 -16.10 -5.34
C LYS A 65 9.40 -17.41 -6.12
N THR A 66 9.78 -17.32 -7.39
CA THR A 66 10.26 -18.47 -8.16
C THR A 66 11.80 -18.48 -8.13
N LYS A 67 12.42 -19.50 -8.73
CA LYS A 67 13.90 -19.58 -8.80
C LYS A 67 14.52 -18.43 -9.61
N THR A 68 13.75 -17.79 -10.49
CA THR A 68 14.25 -16.76 -11.42
C THR A 68 13.64 -15.39 -11.18
N ASP A 69 12.41 -15.32 -10.66
CA ASP A 69 11.65 -14.08 -10.57
C ASP A 69 10.91 -13.95 -9.23
N THR A 70 10.70 -12.71 -8.80
CA THR A 70 9.83 -12.41 -7.67
C THR A 70 8.63 -11.61 -8.19
N ASN A 71 7.45 -12.21 -8.12
CA ASN A 71 6.20 -11.53 -8.43
C ASN A 71 5.60 -10.97 -7.13
N THR A 72 5.12 -9.73 -7.20
CA THR A 72 4.38 -9.09 -6.09
C THR A 72 2.95 -8.88 -6.56
N ASN A 73 2.01 -9.52 -5.87
CA ASN A 73 0.57 -9.33 -6.07
C ASN A 73 0.03 -8.45 -4.95
N THR A 74 -0.83 -7.48 -5.29
CA THR A 74 -1.41 -6.55 -4.32
C THR A 74 -2.91 -6.50 -4.48
N GLN A 75 -3.65 -6.68 -3.40
CA GLN A 75 -5.11 -6.60 -3.39
C GLN A 75 -5.55 -5.37 -2.60
N TRP A 76 -6.35 -4.52 -3.23
CA TRP A 76 -6.86 -3.28 -2.66
C TRP A 76 -8.37 -3.38 -2.48
N ILE A 77 -8.86 -3.05 -1.28
CA ILE A 77 -10.28 -3.04 -0.95
C ILE A 77 -10.57 -1.71 -0.25
N SER A 78 -11.62 -1.00 -0.65
CA SER A 78 -12.11 0.18 0.06
C SER A 78 -13.53 -0.06 0.56
N GLU A 79 -13.88 0.51 1.72
CA GLU A 79 -15.20 0.38 2.34
C GLU A 79 -16.32 0.90 1.44
N ALA A 80 -16.08 2.02 0.77
CA ALA A 80 -17.07 2.73 -0.04
C ALA A 80 -16.40 3.50 -1.20
N GLY A 81 -17.22 4.19 -1.99
CA GLY A 81 -16.77 5.00 -3.13
C GLY A 81 -16.75 4.23 -4.46
N THR A 82 -16.26 4.88 -5.51
CA THR A 82 -16.10 4.29 -6.84
C THR A 82 -14.71 3.68 -7.00
N LEU A 83 -14.60 2.71 -7.90
CA LEU A 83 -13.31 2.20 -8.35
C LEU A 83 -12.68 3.22 -9.30
N ASP A 84 -11.67 3.96 -8.82
CA ASP A 84 -10.89 4.91 -9.61
C ASP A 84 -9.39 4.62 -9.41
N VAL A 85 -8.70 4.29 -10.51
CA VAL A 85 -7.32 3.79 -10.50
C VAL A 85 -6.53 4.42 -11.63
N LEU A 86 -5.40 5.04 -11.27
CA LEU A 86 -4.43 5.55 -12.23
C LEU A 86 -3.20 4.64 -12.26
N ILE A 87 -2.76 4.28 -13.47
CA ILE A 87 -1.60 3.44 -13.71
C ILE A 87 -0.50 4.29 -14.36
N PHE A 88 0.71 4.20 -13.82
CA PHE A 88 1.91 4.84 -14.32
C PHE A 88 2.86 3.76 -14.89
N LEU A 89 3.34 3.95 -16.11
CA LEU A 89 4.19 3.02 -16.86
C LEU A 89 5.54 3.62 -17.22
#